data_AF-A0A9W8I5P3-F1
#
_entry.id   AF-A0A9W8I5P3-F1
#
_cell.length_a   1.000
_cell.length_b   1.000
_cell.length_c   1.000
_cell.angle_alpha   90.00
_cell.angle_beta   90.00
_cell.angle_gamma   90.00
#
_symmetry.space_group_name_H-M   'P 1'
#
loop_
_entity.id
_entity.type
_entity.pdbx_description
1 polymer ?
#
loop_
_entity_poly.entity_id
_entity_poly.type
_entity_poly.pdbx_seq_one_letter_code
_entity_poly.pdbx_strand_id
1 'polypeptide(L)'
;MANWLTPQVKWITTSSLDSESLDVGGPGELYKTLDKLKGQVSHLPARDLLRKDYKQWTVNSKDGNEWNVGISSISYRLRKWIKRDGREEIENSIMAWIDKQKLQVALVMTHGKVKQQGEKVYGRELIVSFAPSVNLGWRRFILDELAKSDTLRLTPFFDEIDMQTRTSFFVQTRTESSRKQVFPAIKSIIEAIP
;
A
#
# COMPACT_ATOMS: atom_id res chain seq x y z
N MET A 1 6.84 39.03 -4.80
CA MET A 1 7.19 37.90 -5.69
C MET A 1 7.46 36.68 -4.83
N ALA A 2 6.81 35.56 -5.13
CA ALA A 2 6.73 34.42 -4.23
C ALA A 2 7.98 33.52 -4.33
N ASN A 3 8.76 33.45 -3.25
CA ASN A 3 10.09 32.84 -3.18
C ASN A 3 10.09 31.30 -3.03
N TRP A 4 8.98 30.62 -3.34
CA TRP A 4 8.79 29.18 -3.11
C TRP A 4 9.04 28.30 -4.35
N LEU A 5 9.39 28.90 -5.49
CA LEU A 5 9.69 28.20 -6.74
C LEU A 5 11.19 27.88 -6.93
N THR A 6 12.05 28.26 -5.98
CA THR A 6 13.48 27.93 -6.03
C THR A 6 13.70 26.49 -5.56
N PRO A 7 14.21 25.58 -6.41
CA PRO A 7 14.59 24.24 -5.99
C PRO A 7 15.62 24.33 -4.85
N GLN A 8 15.37 23.68 -3.72
CA GLN A 8 16.33 23.56 -2.60
C GLN A 8 17.45 22.55 -2.90
N VAL A 9 17.83 22.41 -4.17
CA VAL A 9 18.90 21.52 -4.62
C VAL A 9 20.08 22.39 -5.02
N LYS A 10 21.10 22.45 -4.16
CA LYS A 10 22.39 23.08 -4.50
C LYS A 10 23.20 22.08 -5.32
N TRP A 11 23.39 22.38 -6.60
CA TRP A 11 24.40 21.71 -7.43
C TRP A 11 25.77 22.20 -6.97
N ILE A 12 26.72 21.30 -6.73
CA ILE A 12 28.02 21.71 -6.22
C ILE A 12 28.81 22.46 -7.30
N THR A 13 29.13 23.71 -6.97
CA THR A 13 30.48 24.25 -7.11
C THR A 13 30.95 24.56 -5.69
N THR A 14 32.14 24.11 -5.34
CA THR A 14 32.70 23.85 -4.00
C THR A 14 32.39 24.83 -2.84
N SER A 15 32.19 24.23 -1.65
CA SER A 15 32.51 24.71 -0.28
C SER A 15 31.66 25.82 0.39
N SER A 16 30.78 25.42 1.32
CA SER A 16 30.91 25.66 2.78
C SER A 16 29.61 25.29 3.54
N LEU A 17 29.81 25.05 4.84
CA LEU A 17 28.99 24.30 5.80
C LEU A 17 27.59 24.86 6.12
N ASP A 18 26.77 23.97 6.69
CA ASP A 18 25.46 24.15 7.34
C ASP A 18 24.20 24.15 6.46
N SER A 19 23.89 22.96 5.96
CA SER A 19 22.54 22.37 5.87
C SER A 19 22.73 20.89 5.47
N GLU A 20 21.85 19.98 5.89
CA GLU A 20 21.83 18.58 5.41
C GLU A 20 21.50 18.54 3.90
N SER A 21 22.40 19.02 3.05
CA SER A 21 22.27 18.96 1.61
C SER A 21 22.76 17.61 1.12
N LEU A 22 21.90 16.90 0.39
CA LEU A 22 22.30 15.68 -0.31
C LEU A 22 23.32 16.05 -1.39
N ASP A 23 24.58 15.71 -1.14
CA ASP A 23 25.67 15.80 -2.10
C ASP A 23 25.45 14.75 -3.21
N VAL A 24 25.11 15.19 -4.42
CA VAL A 24 24.83 14.33 -5.57
C VAL A 24 25.40 14.95 -6.85
N GLY A 25 26.13 14.17 -7.65
CA GLY A 25 26.87 14.61 -8.84
C GLY A 25 26.02 14.91 -10.08
N GLY A 26 24.68 14.87 -9.98
CA GLY A 26 23.77 15.24 -11.07
C GLY A 26 22.35 14.68 -10.92
N PRO A 27 21.40 15.03 -11.83
CA PRO A 27 20.00 14.62 -11.74
C PRO A 27 19.77 13.11 -11.67
N GLY A 28 20.58 12.32 -12.37
CA GLY A 28 20.49 10.85 -12.36
C GLY A 28 20.90 10.24 -11.02
N GLU A 29 21.89 10.85 -10.34
CA GLU A 29 22.32 10.41 -9.01
C GLU A 29 21.35 10.87 -7.92
N LEU A 30 20.82 12.09 -8.05
CA LEU A 30 19.73 12.58 -7.20
C LEU A 30 18.53 11.63 -7.28
N TYR A 31 18.10 11.27 -8.49
CA TYR A 31 16.99 10.34 -8.69
C TYR A 31 17.25 8.99 -8.01
N LYS A 32 18.43 8.40 -8.20
CA LYS A 32 18.80 7.12 -7.57
C LYS A 32 18.81 7.22 -6.04
N THR A 33 19.30 8.33 -5.51
CA THR A 33 19.35 8.58 -4.07
C THR A 33 17.96 8.74 -3.49
N LEU A 34 17.10 9.55 -4.11
CA LEU A 34 15.71 9.72 -3.68
C LEU A 34 14.90 8.42 -3.80
N ASP A 35 15.07 7.65 -4.88
CA ASP A 35 14.41 6.34 -5.04
C ASP A 35 14.86 5.35 -3.96
N LYS A 36 16.15 5.35 -3.63
CA LYS A 36 16.71 4.53 -2.54
C LYS A 36 16.13 4.94 -1.18
N LEU A 37 16.16 6.24 -0.85
CA LEU A 37 15.64 6.78 0.42
C LEU A 37 14.13 6.51 0.57
N LYS A 38 13.36 6.64 -0.52
CA LYS A 38 11.93 6.35 -0.51
C LYS A 38 11.60 4.92 -0.03
N GLY A 39 12.46 3.95 -0.38
CA GLY A 39 12.35 2.55 0.03
C GLY A 39 12.93 2.23 1.41
N GLN A 40 13.65 3.15 2.05
CA GLN A 40 14.22 2.97 3.39
C GLN A 40 13.19 3.27 4.48
N VAL A 41 12.14 2.46 4.54
CA VAL A 41 11.08 2.58 5.56
C VAL A 41 11.12 1.44 6.59
N SER A 42 12.16 0.61 6.55
CA SER A 42 12.29 -0.56 7.43
C SER A 42 12.46 -0.20 8.92
N HIS A 43 12.82 1.04 9.24
CA HIS A 43 12.88 1.54 10.62
C HIS A 43 11.53 2.05 11.13
N LEU A 44 10.54 2.24 10.24
CA LEU A 44 9.22 2.75 10.63
C LEU A 44 8.37 1.60 11.20
N PRO A 45 7.64 1.85 12.31
CA PRO A 45 6.66 0.91 12.83
C PRO A 45 5.49 0.75 11.84
N ALA A 46 4.77 -0.37 11.93
CA ALA A 46 3.65 -0.69 11.04
C ALA A 46 2.61 0.43 10.95
N ARG A 47 2.28 1.07 12.08
CA ARG A 47 1.40 2.26 12.12
C ARG A 47 1.85 3.38 11.19
N ASP A 48 3.14 3.70 11.19
CA ASP A 48 3.68 4.81 10.39
C ASP A 48 3.76 4.42 8.91
N LEU A 49 4.01 3.15 8.62
CA LEU A 49 3.89 2.63 7.26
C LEU A 49 2.46 2.79 6.72
N LEU A 50 1.44 2.46 7.52
CA LEU A 50 0.04 2.57 7.13
C LEU A 50 -0.40 4.03 6.90
N ARG A 51 0.14 4.98 7.67
CA ARG A 51 -0.18 6.41 7.55
C ARG A 51 0.52 7.12 6.39
N LYS A 52 1.72 6.68 5.97
CA LYS A 52 2.64 7.44 5.11
C LYS A 52 2.03 7.94 3.78
N ASP A 53 1.32 7.08 3.06
CA ASP A 53 0.60 7.42 1.81
C ASP A 53 -0.81 6.81 1.87
N TYR A 54 -1.57 7.32 2.83
CA TYR A 54 -2.94 6.90 3.13
C TYR A 54 -3.98 7.76 2.42
N LYS A 55 -5.06 7.14 1.95
CA LYS A 55 -6.28 7.81 1.49
C LYS A 55 -7.50 7.07 2.02
N GLN A 56 -8.56 7.81 2.25
CA GLN A 56 -9.84 7.29 2.71
C GLN A 56 -10.96 7.86 1.86
N TRP A 57 -11.96 7.03 1.61
CA TRP A 57 -13.20 7.41 0.95
C TRP A 57 -14.37 6.78 1.65
N THR A 58 -15.52 7.39 1.43
CA THR A 58 -16.82 6.89 1.82
C THR A 58 -17.55 6.47 0.56
N VAL A 59 -18.03 5.23 0.52
CA VAL A 59 -18.73 4.63 -0.62
C VAL A 59 -20.07 4.11 -0.12
N ASN A 60 -21.15 4.43 -0.82
CA ASN A 60 -22.48 3.93 -0.47
C ASN A 60 -22.77 2.67 -1.28
N SER A 61 -23.21 1.60 -0.62
CA SER A 61 -23.77 0.44 -1.29
C SER A 61 -25.19 0.69 -1.79
N LYS A 62 -25.72 -0.23 -2.59
CA LYS A 62 -27.04 -0.08 -3.23
C LYS A 62 -28.20 -0.04 -2.21
N ASP A 63 -28.03 -0.73 -1.08
CA ASP A 63 -28.93 -0.69 0.08
C ASP A 63 -28.85 0.61 0.90
N GLY A 64 -27.97 1.55 0.53
CA GLY A 64 -27.77 2.81 1.21
C GLY A 64 -26.83 2.76 2.42
N ASN A 65 -26.17 1.61 2.69
CA ASN A 65 -25.19 1.52 3.76
C ASN A 65 -23.87 2.23 3.39
N GLU A 66 -23.30 2.90 4.38
CA GLU A 66 -22.04 3.63 4.24
C GLU A 66 -20.82 2.73 4.49
N TRP A 67 -19.87 2.73 3.56
CA TRP A 67 -18.60 2.02 3.66
C TRP A 67 -17.41 2.98 3.63
N ASN A 68 -16.71 3.10 4.74
CA ASN A 68 -15.40 3.74 4.83
C ASN A 68 -14.32 2.77 4.35
N VAL A 69 -13.66 3.15 3.26
CA VAL A 69 -12.61 2.38 2.59
C VAL A 69 -11.30 3.14 2.71
N GLY A 70 -10.32 2.53 3.35
CA GLY A 70 -8.97 3.07 3.48
C GLY A 70 -7.99 2.35 2.56
N ILE A 71 -7.05 3.08 1.97
CA ILE A 71 -5.92 2.49 1.23
C ILE A 71 -4.58 3.09 1.65
N SER A 72 -3.64 2.22 2.00
CA SER A 72 -2.25 2.58 2.33
C SER A 72 -1.32 2.07 1.24
N SER A 73 -0.46 2.93 0.71
CA SER A 73 0.54 2.56 -0.30
C SER A 73 1.95 2.60 0.31
N ILE A 74 2.59 1.44 0.39
CA ILE A 74 3.84 1.24 1.11
C ILE A 74 4.94 0.80 0.13
N SER A 75 6.01 1.59 0.03
CA SER A 75 7.20 1.26 -0.76
C SER A 75 8.11 0.24 -0.05
N TYR A 76 7.52 -0.83 0.50
CA TYR A 76 8.19 -1.90 1.22
C TYR A 76 7.49 -3.22 0.92
N ARG A 77 8.22 -4.17 0.31
CA ARG A 77 7.64 -5.43 -0.19
C ARG A 77 7.14 -6.32 0.93
N LEU A 78 5.98 -6.95 0.73
CA LEU A 78 5.31 -7.75 1.75
C LEU A 78 6.20 -8.87 2.32
N ARG A 79 6.95 -9.59 1.47
CA ARG A 79 7.91 -10.62 1.93
C ARG A 79 8.95 -10.07 2.93
N LYS A 80 9.43 -8.83 2.71
CA LYS A 80 10.38 -8.18 3.63
C LYS A 80 9.70 -7.72 4.91
N TRP A 81 8.45 -7.30 4.82
CA TRP A 81 7.67 -6.89 5.98
C TRP A 81 7.33 -8.07 6.88
N ILE A 82 6.84 -9.18 6.32
CA ILE A 82 6.59 -10.42 7.06
C ILE A 82 7.87 -10.94 7.72
N LYS A 83 9.02 -10.88 7.03
CA LYS A 83 10.31 -11.29 7.62
C LYS A 83 10.71 -10.43 8.83
N ARG A 84 10.33 -9.14 8.84
CA ARG A 84 10.70 -8.19 9.90
C ARG A 84 9.78 -8.32 11.11
N ASP A 85 8.47 -8.32 10.88
CA ASP A 85 7.47 -8.17 11.95
C ASP A 85 6.69 -9.46 12.23
N GLY A 86 6.71 -10.42 11.31
CA GLY A 86 5.80 -11.56 11.33
C GLY A 86 4.43 -11.21 10.71
N ARG A 87 3.68 -12.24 10.33
CA ARG A 87 2.35 -12.09 9.72
C ARG A 87 1.33 -11.55 10.73
N GLU A 88 1.30 -12.15 11.93
CA GLU A 88 0.34 -11.82 12.99
C GLU A 88 0.43 -10.35 13.42
N GLU A 89 1.65 -9.83 13.62
CA GLU A 89 1.85 -8.42 14.00
C GLU A 89 1.37 -7.45 12.91
N ILE A 90 1.54 -7.81 11.63
CA ILE A 90 1.01 -7.03 10.50
C ILE A 90 -0.51 -7.03 10.52
N GLU A 91 -1.14 -8.19 10.71
CA GLU A 91 -2.60 -8.33 10.81
C GLU A 91 -3.14 -7.50 11.98
N ASN A 92 -2.54 -7.63 13.17
CA ASN A 92 -2.90 -6.88 14.36
C ASN A 92 -2.77 -5.36 14.15
N SER A 93 -1.68 -4.92 13.52
CA SER A 93 -1.47 -3.52 13.18
C SER A 93 -2.50 -2.98 12.19
N ILE A 94 -2.89 -3.78 11.20
CA ILE A 94 -3.93 -3.39 10.24
C ILE A 94 -5.31 -3.33 10.93
N MET A 95 -5.62 -4.29 11.81
CA MET A 95 -6.87 -4.29 12.57
C MET A 95 -6.98 -3.09 13.51
N ALA A 96 -5.90 -2.74 14.21
CA ALA A 96 -5.83 -1.52 15.02
C ALA A 96 -5.99 -0.26 14.16
N TRP A 97 -5.48 -0.26 12.93
CA TRP A 97 -5.67 0.84 12.00
C TRP A 97 -7.11 0.95 11.49
N ILE A 98 -7.76 -0.18 11.19
CA ILE A 98 -9.17 -0.24 10.83
C ILE A 98 -10.04 0.39 11.91
N ASP A 99 -9.84 0.00 13.16
CA ASP A 99 -10.58 0.53 14.30
C ASP A 99 -10.36 2.05 14.45
N LYS A 100 -9.09 2.46 14.45
CA LYS A 100 -8.71 3.88 14.58
C LYS A 100 -9.30 4.77 13.49
N GLN A 101 -9.35 4.30 12.25
CA GLN A 101 -9.86 5.07 11.11
C GLN A 101 -11.35 4.81 10.83
N LYS A 102 -12.02 3.97 11.65
CA LYS A 102 -13.42 3.55 11.51
C LYS A 102 -13.74 3.00 10.12
N LEU A 103 -12.86 2.16 9.61
CA LEU A 103 -12.98 1.55 8.29
C LEU A 103 -13.88 0.34 8.34
N GLN A 104 -14.56 0.06 7.23
CA GLN A 104 -15.15 -1.25 6.96
C GLN A 104 -14.15 -2.13 6.19
N VAL A 105 -13.35 -1.52 5.30
CA VAL A 105 -12.33 -2.20 4.49
C VAL A 105 -11.02 -1.40 4.50
N ALA A 106 -9.92 -2.06 4.82
CA ALA A 106 -8.57 -1.54 4.63
C ALA A 106 -7.84 -2.31 3.52
N LEU A 107 -7.27 -1.55 2.59
CA LEU A 107 -6.43 -2.03 1.50
C LEU A 107 -5.00 -1.59 1.76
N VAL A 108 -4.05 -2.52 1.79
CA VAL A 108 -2.64 -2.19 1.95
C VAL A 108 -1.88 -2.68 0.73
N MET A 109 -1.41 -1.73 -0.07
CA MET A 109 -0.62 -1.98 -1.27
C MET A 109 0.86 -1.91 -0.94
N THR A 110 1.56 -3.02 -1.01
CA THR A 110 3.03 -3.02 -0.93
C THR A 110 3.64 -3.06 -2.31
N HIS A 111 4.78 -2.39 -2.49
CA HIS A 111 5.50 -2.42 -3.76
C HIS A 111 7.00 -2.17 -3.59
N GLY A 112 7.78 -2.56 -4.60
CA GLY A 112 9.23 -2.36 -4.63
C GLY A 112 9.99 -3.51 -5.27
N LYS A 113 11.32 -3.45 -5.16
CA LYS A 113 12.22 -4.44 -5.75
C LYS A 113 12.71 -5.43 -4.68
N VAL A 114 12.66 -6.71 -4.98
CA VAL A 114 13.32 -7.79 -4.22
C VAL A 114 14.31 -8.52 -5.11
N LYS A 115 15.40 -9.05 -4.52
CA LYS A 115 16.29 -9.95 -5.25
C LYS A 115 15.62 -11.31 -5.35
N GLN A 116 15.42 -11.81 -6.57
CA GLN A 116 14.98 -13.17 -6.88
C GLN A 116 15.95 -13.74 -7.91
N GLN A 117 16.55 -14.90 -7.61
CA GLN A 117 17.52 -15.56 -8.50
C GLN A 117 18.64 -14.64 -9.02
N GLY A 118 19.12 -13.71 -8.19
CA GLY A 118 20.17 -12.75 -8.55
C GLY A 118 19.67 -11.42 -9.15
N GLU A 119 18.43 -11.37 -9.66
CA GLU A 119 17.86 -10.18 -10.31
C GLU A 119 16.93 -9.38 -9.40
N LYS A 120 16.88 -8.05 -9.59
CA LYS A 120 15.96 -7.17 -8.86
C LYS A 120 14.60 -7.11 -9.55
N VAL A 121 13.67 -7.95 -9.11
CA VAL A 121 12.31 -8.00 -9.66
C VAL A 121 11.40 -7.02 -8.92
N TYR A 122 10.77 -6.11 -9.68
CA TYR A 122 9.72 -5.25 -9.16
C TYR A 122 8.42 -6.04 -9.01
N GLY A 123 7.65 -5.75 -7.98
CA GLY A 123 6.36 -6.40 -7.77
C GLY A 123 5.49 -5.60 -6.84
N ARG A 124 4.22 -6.00 -6.82
CA ARG A 124 3.16 -5.44 -6.00
C ARG A 124 2.43 -6.55 -5.27
N GLU A 125 2.00 -6.26 -4.06
CA GLU A 125 1.08 -7.11 -3.32
C GLU A 125 -0.06 -6.26 -2.78
N LEU A 126 -1.19 -6.90 -2.52
CA LEU A 126 -2.38 -6.28 -1.96
C LEU A 126 -2.82 -7.09 -0.74
N ILE A 127 -2.98 -6.41 0.39
CA ILE A 127 -3.61 -6.95 1.58
C ILE A 127 -5.01 -6.35 1.65
N VAL A 128 -6.03 -7.19 1.85
CA VAL A 128 -7.42 -6.78 2.02
C VAL A 128 -7.85 -7.19 3.40
N SER A 129 -8.22 -6.24 4.26
CA SER A 129 -8.65 -6.51 5.63
C SER A 129 -10.02 -5.91 5.93
N PHE A 130 -10.84 -6.63 6.69
CA PHE A 130 -12.23 -6.27 6.98
C PHE A 130 -12.48 -6.04 8.46
N ALA A 131 -13.25 -5.00 8.77
CA ALA A 131 -13.63 -4.67 10.13
C ALA A 131 -14.47 -5.75 10.82
N PRO A 132 -14.42 -5.81 12.17
CA PRO A 132 -15.27 -6.68 13.00
C PRO A 132 -16.71 -6.80 12.53
N SER A 133 -17.32 -5.66 12.22
CA SER A 133 -18.72 -5.46 11.84
C SER A 133 -19.11 -5.95 10.44
N VAL A 134 -18.18 -6.09 9.50
CA VAL A 134 -18.51 -6.53 8.14
C VAL A 134 -18.87 -8.01 8.17
N ASN A 135 -20.07 -8.40 7.75
CA ASN A 135 -20.48 -9.81 7.78
C ASN A 135 -19.66 -10.68 6.79
N LEU A 136 -19.59 -11.98 7.04
CA LEU A 136 -18.79 -12.92 6.23
C LEU A 136 -19.24 -12.99 4.77
N GLY A 137 -20.54 -12.84 4.49
CA GLY A 137 -21.09 -12.84 3.13
C GLY A 137 -20.51 -11.71 2.28
N TRP A 138 -20.49 -10.48 2.81
CA TRP A 138 -19.88 -9.35 2.12
C TRP A 138 -18.38 -9.45 1.95
N ARG A 139 -17.67 -10.02 2.94
CA ARG A 139 -16.23 -10.27 2.77
C ARG A 139 -15.96 -11.22 1.61
N ARG A 140 -16.69 -12.34 1.54
CA ARG A 140 -16.57 -13.32 0.46
C ARG A 140 -16.89 -12.70 -0.89
N PHE A 141 -18.03 -12.02 -1.00
CA PHE A 141 -18.43 -11.31 -2.21
C PHE A 141 -17.34 -10.35 -2.69
N ILE A 142 -16.81 -9.50 -1.81
CA ILE A 142 -15.76 -8.54 -2.16
C ILE A 142 -14.48 -9.25 -2.62
N LEU A 143 -14.04 -10.28 -1.90
CA LEU A 143 -12.82 -11.01 -2.25
C LEU A 143 -12.96 -11.76 -3.58
N ASP A 144 -14.11 -12.39 -3.83
CA ASP A 144 -14.39 -13.12 -5.06
C ASP A 144 -14.40 -12.18 -6.27
N GLU A 145 -15.07 -11.03 -6.16
CA GLU A 145 -15.11 -10.04 -7.24
C GLU A 145 -13.75 -9.38 -7.48
N LEU A 146 -12.96 -9.12 -6.43
CA LEU A 146 -11.58 -8.66 -6.57
C LEU A 146 -10.70 -9.69 -7.28
N ALA A 147 -10.85 -10.97 -6.95
CA ALA A 147 -10.08 -12.06 -7.56
C ALA A 147 -10.40 -12.25 -9.05
N LYS A 148 -11.67 -12.04 -9.45
CA LYS A 148 -12.11 -12.06 -10.86
C LYS A 148 -11.66 -10.84 -11.67
N SER A 149 -11.13 -9.80 -11.02
CA SER A 149 -10.75 -8.58 -11.71
C SER A 149 -9.52 -8.78 -12.61
N ASP A 150 -9.74 -8.78 -13.93
CA ASP A 150 -8.67 -8.77 -14.95
C ASP A 150 -7.74 -7.55 -14.84
N THR A 151 -8.21 -6.48 -14.20
CA THR A 151 -7.40 -5.28 -13.97
C THR A 151 -6.37 -5.50 -12.88
N LEU A 152 -6.69 -6.29 -11.85
CA LEU A 152 -5.82 -6.50 -10.70
C LEU A 152 -5.01 -7.81 -10.81
N ARG A 153 -5.59 -8.85 -11.42
CA ARG A 153 -4.99 -10.19 -11.55
C ARG A 153 -4.32 -10.66 -10.26
N LEU A 154 -5.16 -10.79 -9.24
CA LEU A 154 -4.75 -11.18 -7.91
C LEU A 154 -4.58 -12.70 -7.83
N THR A 155 -3.46 -13.15 -7.26
CA THR A 155 -3.29 -14.54 -6.86
C THR A 155 -3.02 -14.60 -5.36
N PRO A 156 -3.43 -15.67 -4.67
CA PRO A 156 -3.08 -15.84 -3.26
C PRO A 156 -1.58 -15.68 -3.02
N PHE A 157 -1.19 -14.94 -1.98
CA PHE A 157 0.22 -14.80 -1.60
C PHE A 157 0.71 -16.02 -0.79
N PHE A 158 -0.18 -16.60 0.00
CA PHE A 158 -0.01 -17.89 0.67
C PHE A 158 -0.83 -18.93 -0.09
N ASP A 159 -0.47 -20.21 0.04
CA ASP A 159 -1.07 -21.30 -0.74
C ASP A 159 -2.59 -21.43 -0.51
N GLU A 160 -3.11 -20.94 0.62
CA GLU A 160 -4.54 -20.93 0.95
C GLU A 160 -5.02 -19.53 1.35
N ILE A 161 -6.19 -19.13 0.83
CA ILE A 161 -6.96 -18.01 1.36
C ILE A 161 -7.90 -18.56 2.42
N ASP A 162 -7.54 -18.34 3.69
CA ASP A 162 -8.46 -18.64 4.78
C ASP A 162 -9.56 -17.55 4.81
N MET A 163 -10.73 -17.90 4.25
CA MET A 163 -11.90 -17.03 4.25
C MET A 163 -12.49 -16.77 5.64
N GLN A 164 -12.06 -17.49 6.69
CA GLN A 164 -12.43 -17.20 8.07
C GLN A 164 -11.61 -16.04 8.63
N THR A 165 -10.38 -15.85 8.13
CA THR A 165 -9.57 -14.71 8.52
C THR A 165 -10.17 -13.41 7.99
N ARG A 166 -9.90 -12.33 8.71
CA ARG A 166 -10.32 -10.98 8.32
C ARG A 166 -9.39 -10.37 7.29
N THR A 167 -8.26 -11.01 7.01
CA THR A 167 -7.16 -10.45 6.25
C THR A 167 -6.67 -11.43 5.20
N SER A 168 -6.80 -11.04 3.93
CA SER A 168 -6.34 -11.82 2.78
C SER A 168 -5.14 -11.15 2.14
N PHE A 169 -4.15 -11.94 1.73
CA PHE A 169 -2.91 -11.48 1.11
C PHE A 169 -2.83 -11.96 -0.33
N PHE A 170 -2.55 -11.04 -1.24
CA PHE A 170 -2.49 -11.30 -2.67
C PHE A 170 -1.18 -10.82 -3.29
N VAL A 171 -0.65 -11.59 -4.23
CA VAL A 171 0.29 -11.08 -5.22
C VAL A 171 -0.53 -10.42 -6.34
N GLN A 172 -0.09 -9.24 -6.77
CA GLN A 172 -0.69 -8.54 -7.88
C GLN A 172 0.21 -8.71 -9.11
N THR A 173 -0.17 -9.61 -10.01
CA THR A 173 0.67 -9.99 -11.16
C THR A 173 0.77 -8.88 -12.20
N ARG A 174 -0.24 -8.00 -12.29
CA ARG A 174 -0.22 -6.81 -13.14
C ARG A 174 0.41 -5.63 -12.40
N THR A 175 1.70 -5.40 -12.58
CA THR A 175 2.46 -4.42 -11.78
C THR A 175 2.18 -2.96 -12.14
N GLU A 176 1.45 -2.70 -13.22
CA GLU A 176 1.04 -1.36 -13.65
C GLU A 176 -0.18 -0.86 -12.85
N SER A 177 -0.95 -1.77 -12.25
CA SER A 177 -2.14 -1.44 -11.47
C SER A 177 -1.73 -0.83 -10.13
N SER A 178 -1.97 0.46 -9.97
CA SER A 178 -1.69 1.24 -8.77
C SER A 178 -2.97 1.44 -7.96
N ARG A 179 -2.89 2.23 -6.88
CA ARG A 179 -4.07 2.74 -6.15
C ARG A 179 -5.13 3.33 -7.08
N LYS A 180 -4.73 3.93 -8.21
CA LYS A 180 -5.64 4.51 -9.21
C LYS A 180 -6.51 3.47 -9.92
N GLN A 181 -6.11 2.21 -9.91
CA GLN A 181 -6.86 1.08 -10.46
C GLN A 181 -7.53 0.26 -9.35
N VAL A 182 -6.85 0.07 -8.22
CA VAL A 182 -7.40 -0.67 -7.07
C VAL A 182 -8.63 0.03 -6.48
N PHE A 183 -8.59 1.35 -6.29
CA PHE A 183 -9.72 2.05 -5.68
C PHE A 183 -11.01 2.01 -6.53
N PRO A 184 -10.98 2.29 -7.85
CA PRO A 184 -12.16 2.12 -8.68
C PRO A 184 -12.72 0.70 -8.65
N ALA A 185 -11.86 -0.32 -8.66
CA ALA A 185 -12.30 -1.71 -8.61
C ALA A 185 -13.07 -2.03 -7.31
N ILE A 186 -12.50 -1.70 -6.14
CA ILE A 186 -13.20 -1.93 -4.86
C ILE A 186 -14.46 -1.09 -4.73
N LYS A 187 -14.43 0.15 -5.23
CA LYS A 187 -15.58 1.06 -5.19
C LYS A 187 -16.77 0.47 -5.95
N SER A 188 -16.56 0.03 -7.19
CA SER A 188 -17.63 -0.56 -8.00
C SER A 188 -18.20 -1.83 -7.39
N ILE A 189 -17.37 -2.64 -6.71
CA ILE A 189 -17.82 -3.85 -6.01
C ILE A 189 -18.69 -3.47 -4.81
N ILE A 190 -18.27 -2.49 -3.99
CA ILE A 190 -19.04 -2.04 -2.82
C ILE A 190 -20.36 -1.40 -3.26
N GLU A 191 -20.37 -0.59 -4.31
CA GLU A 191 -21.59 0.01 -4.87
C GLU A 191 -22.60 -1.05 -5.37
N ALA A 192 -22.11 -2.25 -5.72
CA ALA A 192 -22.94 -3.37 -6.15
C ALA A 192 -23.46 -4.26 -5.00
N ILE A 193 -23.05 -4.01 -3.76
CA ILE A 193 -23.59 -4.73 -2.59
C ILE A 193 -25.08 -4.40 -2.47
N PRO A 194 -25.96 -5.41 -2.51
CA PRO A 194 -27.41 -5.23 -2.61
C PRO A 194 -28.07 -4.86 -1.29
#